data_AF-A0A4R6ZN23-F1
#
_entry.id   AF-A0A4R6ZN23-F1
#
_cell.length_a   1.000
_cell.length_b   1.000
_cell.length_c   1.000
_cell.angle_alpha   90.00
_cell.angle_beta   90.00
_cell.angle_gamma   90.00
#
_symmetry.space_group_name_H-M   'P 1'
#
loop_
_entity.id
_entity.type
_entity.pdbx_description
1 polymer ?
#
loop_
_entity_poly.entity_id
_entity_poly.type
_entity_poly.pdbx_seq_one_letter_code
_entity_poly.pdbx_strand_id
1 'polypeptide(L)' 'MTEIRKSISNRFAKIEGHVKSIKKMTDEERSYEDIMLQVAAVKKALQSAEKVIFSEQMREMVEKGEYDQKRVDRFIK' A
#
# COMPACT_ATOMS: atom_id res chain seq x y z
N MET A 1 -7.00 -17.45 6.88
CA MET A 1 -6.63 -16.04 6.63
C MET A 1 -7.88 -15.20 6.80
N THR A 2 -7.86 -14.10 7.57
CA THR A 2 -9.04 -13.22 7.70
C THR A 2 -9.36 -12.55 6.37
N GLU A 3 -10.62 -12.19 6.13
CA GLU A 3 -11.05 -11.51 4.89
C GLU A 3 -10.25 -10.21 4.63
N ILE A 4 -9.87 -9.51 5.70
CA ILE A 4 -9.07 -8.28 5.62
C ILE A 4 -7.63 -8.59 5.20
N ARG A 5 -7.01 -9.62 5.78
CA ARG A 5 -5.66 -10.08 5.36
C ARG A 5 -5.67 -10.57 3.90
N LYS A 6 -6.73 -11.24 3.45
CA LYS A 6 -6.92 -11.64 2.06
C LYS A 6 -7.04 -10.43 1.12
N SER A 7 -7.81 -9.41 1.52
CA SER A 7 -7.95 -8.16 0.78
C SER A 7 -6.61 -7.41 0.65
N ILE A 8 -5.83 -7.32 1.75
CA ILE A 8 -4.48 -6.74 1.75
C ILE A 8 -3.54 -7.54 0.83
N SER A 9 -3.54 -8.87 0.93
CA SER A 9 -2.75 -9.74 0.06
C SER A 9 -3.08 -9.52 -1.42
N ASN A 10 -4.36 -9.40 -1.77
CA ASN A 10 -4.79 -9.14 -3.14
C ASN A 10 -4.35 -7.77 -3.65
N ARG A 11 -4.31 -6.75 -2.77
CA ARG A 11 -3.77 -5.43 -3.11
C ARG A 11 -2.27 -5.50 -3.40
N PHE A 12 -1.51 -6.22 -2.58
CA PHE A 12 -0.08 -6.42 -2.83
C PHE A 12 0.20 -7.19 -4.11
N ALA A 13 -0.58 -8.23 -4.43
CA ALA A 13 -0.46 -8.95 -5.70
C ALA A 13 -0.65 -8.02 -6.92
N LYS A 14 -1.61 -7.08 -6.85
CA LYS A 14 -1.80 -6.06 -7.90
C LYS A 14 -0.62 -5.11 -8.00
N ILE A 15 -0.12 -4.63 -6.86
CA ILE A 15 1.06 -3.75 -6.79
C ILE A 15 2.29 -4.44 -7.39
N GLU A 16 2.51 -5.71 -7.05
CA GLU A 16 3.61 -6.51 -7.62
C GLU A 16 3.50 -6.60 -9.15
N GLY A 17 2.29 -6.85 -9.68
CA GLY A 17 2.02 -6.83 -11.11
C GLY A 17 2.32 -5.47 -11.76
N HIS A 18 1.96 -4.37 -11.11
CA HIS A 18 2.28 -3.02 -11.60
C HIS A 18 3.79 -2.76 -11.62
N VAL A 19 4.52 -3.16 -10.57
CA VAL A 19 5.99 -3.02 -10.52
C VAL A 19 6.65 -3.85 -11.62
N LYS A 20 6.17 -5.07 -11.88
CA LYS A 20 6.61 -5.89 -13.02
C LYS A 20 6.37 -5.18 -14.35
N SER A 21 5.22 -4.54 -14.52
CA SER A 21 4.93 -3.74 -15.72
C SER A 21 5.87 -2.55 -15.88
N ILE A 22 6.18 -1.83 -14.80
CA ILE A 22 7.12 -0.70 -14.82
C ILE A 22 8.51 -1.18 -15.22
N LYS A 23 8.99 -2.30 -14.66
CA LYS A 23 10.26 -2.89 -15.09
C LYS A 23 10.28 -3.15 -16.59
N LYS A 24 9.23 -3.78 -17.12
CA LYS A 24 9.09 -4.04 -18.56
C LYS A 24 9.12 -2.75 -19.38
N MET A 25 8.44 -1.69 -18.94
CA MET A 25 8.49 -0.38 -19.61
C MET A 25 9.91 0.20 -19.65
N THR A 26 10.70 0.01 -18.60
CA THR A 26 12.11 0.41 -18.57
C THR A 26 12.94 -0.42 -19.56
N ASP A 27 12.74 -1.75 -19.58
CA ASP A 27 13.45 -2.65 -20.50
C ASP A 27 13.08 -2.39 -21.97
N GLU A 28 11.88 -1.85 -22.23
CA GLU A 28 11.37 -1.41 -23.55
C GLU A 28 11.73 0.05 -23.90
N GLU A 29 12.61 0.70 -23.11
CA GLU A 29 13.07 2.08 -23.34
C GLU A 29 11.92 3.10 -23.49
N ARG A 30 10.82 2.91 -22.75
CA ARG A 30 9.72 3.88 -22.67
C ARG A 30 10.20 5.20 -22.05
N SER A 31 9.48 6.28 -22.35
CA SER A 31 9.83 7.62 -21.85
C SER A 31 9.87 7.66 -20.32
N TYR A 32 10.79 8.46 -19.79
CA TYR A 32 10.91 8.64 -18.34
C TYR A 32 9.65 9.26 -17.74
N GLU A 33 8.93 10.10 -18.49
CA GLU A 33 7.63 10.66 -18.09
C GLU A 33 6.58 9.56 -17.88
N ASP A 34 6.47 8.60 -18.81
CA ASP A 34 5.55 7.47 -18.70
C ASP A 34 5.89 6.58 -17.50
N ILE A 35 7.19 6.28 -17.32
CA ILE A 35 7.68 5.48 -16.19
C ILE A 35 7.37 6.20 -14.87
N MET A 36 7.63 7.50 -14.77
CA MET A 36 7.36 8.31 -13.58
C MET A 36 5.87 8.35 -13.24
N LEU A 37 5.00 8.43 -14.24
CA LEU A 37 3.55 8.37 -14.04
C LEU A 37 3.13 7.03 -13.42
N GLN A 38 3.66 5.90 -13.92
CA GLN A 38 3.35 4.59 -13.37
C GLN A 38 3.93 4.38 -11.96
N VAL A 39 5.14 4.87 -11.70
CA VAL A 39 5.72 4.88 -10.35
C VAL A 39 4.82 5.66 -9.39
N ALA A 40 4.29 6.82 -9.80
CA ALA A 40 3.33 7.57 -8.99
C ALA A 40 2.03 6.78 -8.73
N ALA A 41 1.55 6.00 -9.70
CA ALA A 41 0.40 5.11 -9.51
C ALA A 41 0.68 4.01 -8.47
N VAL A 42 1.87 3.38 -8.51
CA VAL A 42 2.29 2.40 -7.50
C VAL A 42 2.39 3.02 -6.10
N LYS A 43 2.95 4.23 -5.99
CA LYS A 43 3.00 4.96 -4.70
C LYS A 43 1.60 5.16 -4.12
N LYS A 44 0.63 5.60 -4.93
CA LYS A 44 -0.77 5.76 -4.49
C LYS A 44 -1.41 4.44 -4.08
N ALA A 45 -1.13 3.35 -4.80
CA ALA A 45 -1.64 2.02 -4.46
C ALA A 45 -1.07 1.52 -3.12
N LEU A 46 0.22 1.73 -2.87
CA LEU A 46 0.88 1.41 -1.60
C LEU A 46 0.27 2.21 -0.44
N GLN A 47 0.11 3.53 -0.59
CA GLN A 47 -0.55 4.37 0.40
C GLN A 47 -1.98 3.90 0.71
N SER A 48 -2.72 3.41 -0.30
CA SER A 48 -4.05 2.84 -0.07
C SER A 48 -4.00 1.53 0.73
N ALA A 49 -3.04 0.64 0.45
CA ALA A 49 -2.87 -0.59 1.21
C ALA A 49 -2.45 -0.31 2.66
N GLU A 50 -1.53 0.63 2.85
CA GLU A 50 -1.05 1.10 4.14
C GLU A 50 -2.20 1.60 5.03
N LYS A 51 -3.09 2.46 4.49
CA LYS A 51 -4.29 2.94 5.20
C LYS A 51 -5.19 1.81 5.68
N VAL A 52 -5.40 0.78 4.86
CA VAL A 52 -6.23 -0.37 5.25
C VAL A 52 -5.59 -1.14 6.40
N ILE A 53 -4.27 -1.37 6.34
CA ILE A 53 -3.53 -2.05 7.40
C ILE A 53 -3.60 -1.24 8.70
N PHE A 54 -3.39 0.07 8.61
CA PHE A 54 -3.43 0.94 9.78
C PHE A 54 -4.82 0.97 10.42
N SER A 55 -5.89 1.10 9.64
CA SER A 55 -7.27 1.02 10.15
C SER A 55 -7.55 -0.31 10.86
N GLU A 56 -7.02 -1.42 10.35
CA GLU A 56 -7.14 -2.73 10.99
C GLU A 56 -6.41 -2.78 12.34
N GLN A 57 -5.16 -2.32 12.37
CA GLN A 57 -4.36 -2.25 13.59
C GLN A 57 -5.03 -1.36 14.65
N MET A 58 -5.61 -0.24 14.22
CA MET A 58 -6.34 0.67 15.10
C MET A 58 -7.55 0.00 15.73
N ARG A 59 -8.32 -0.76 14.95
CA ARG A 59 -9.46 -1.51 15.47
C ARG A 59 -9.00 -2.54 16.51
N GLU A 60 -7.97 -3.33 16.20
CA GLU A 60 -7.41 -4.32 17.12
C GLU A 60 -6.91 -3.68 18.44
N MET A 61 -6.24 -2.52 18.37
CA MET A 61 -5.76 -1.81 19.56
C MET A 61 -6.91 -1.34 20.45
N VAL A 62 -7.98 -0.80 19.86
CA VAL A 62 -9.18 -0.38 20.61
C VAL A 62 -9.87 -1.57 21.25
N GLU A 63 -10.05 -2.67 20.51
CA GLU A 63 -10.67 -3.91 21.01
C GLU A 63 -9.89 -4.51 22.20
N LYS A 64 -8.57 -4.38 22.20
CA LYS A 64 -7.69 -4.87 23.28
C LYS A 64 -7.50 -3.89 24.44
N GLY A 65 -8.00 -2.66 24.33
CA GLY A 65 -7.73 -1.60 25.30
C GLY A 65 -6.28 -1.09 25.28
N GLU A 66 -5.54 -1.33 24.19
CA GLU A 66 -4.12 -0.98 24.00
C GLU A 66 -3.97 0.27 23.10
N TYR A 67 -4.91 1.21 23.17
CA TYR A 67 -4.87 2.41 22.33
C TYR A 67 -3.64 3.27 22.63
N ASP A 68 -2.86 3.60 21.58
CA ASP A 68 -1.67 4.45 21.66
C ASP A 68 -1.80 5.63 20.69
N GLN A 69 -2.16 6.79 21.24
CA GLN A 69 -2.26 8.06 20.51
C GLN A 69 -0.95 8.43 19.80
N LYS A 70 0.22 8.19 20.42
CA LYS A 70 1.50 8.55 19.81
C LYS A 70 1.76 7.72 18.55
N ARG A 71 1.31 6.46 18.55
CA ARG A 71 1.39 5.59 17.36
C ARG A 71 0.47 6.07 16.24
N VAL A 72 -0.71 6.58 16.59
CA VAL A 72 -1.64 7.20 15.64
C VAL A 72 -1.05 8.46 15.01
N ASP A 73 -0.51 9.35 15.83
CA ASP A 73 0.00 10.64 15.37
C ASP A 73 1.19 10.50 14.42
N ARG A 74 2.01 9.45 14.58
CA ARG A 74 3.10 9.12 13.65
C ARG A 74 2.62 8.74 12.24
N PHE A 75 1.39 8.26 12.11
CA PHE A 75 0.83 7.84 10.83
C PHE A 75 0.10 8.96 10.08
N ILE A 76 -0.39 9.97 10.82
CA ILE A 76 -1.15 11.09 10.26
C ILE A 76 -0.21 12.21 9.74
N LYS A 77 1.04 12.24 10.21
CA LYS A 77 2.08 13.18 9.77
C LYS A 77 2.66 12.81 8.41
#